data_AF-W1YME5-F1
#
_entry.id   AF-W1YME5-F1
#
_cell.length_a   1.000
_cell.length_b   1.000
_cell.length_c   1.000
_cell.angle_alpha   90.00
_cell.angle_beta   90.00
_cell.angle_gamma   90.00
#
_symmetry.space_group_name_H-M   'P 1'
#
loop_
_entity.id
_entity.type
_entity.pdbx_description
1 polymer ?
#
loop_
_entity_poly.entity_id
_entity_poly.type
_entity_poly.pdbx_seq_one_letter_code
_entity_poly.pdbx_strand_id
1 'polypeptide(L)' 'TMNKIMSGEVAEVPMAGFLCALAAKGPTVDEVTAFAEVMREKAGSVPHEGTVVEIVGTGGDEANTFNISTTSGFIISA' A
#
# COMPACT_ATOMS: atom_id res chain seq x y z
N THR A 1 -3.53 0.73 -16.66
CA THR A 1 -2.61 1.39 -15.72
C THR A 1 -3.24 1.39 -14.34
N MET A 2 -2.48 1.68 -13.28
CA MET A 2 -2.99 1.67 -11.90
C MET A 2 -4.23 2.55 -11.71
N ASN A 3 -4.31 3.70 -12.40
CA ASN A 3 -5.48 4.58 -12.36
C ASN A 3 -6.77 3.88 -12.83
N LYS A 4 -6.71 3.07 -13.89
CA LYS A 4 -7.86 2.32 -14.39
C LYS A 4 -8.31 1.25 -13.40
N ILE A 5 -7.35 0.58 -12.77
CA ILE A 5 -7.62 -0.43 -11.72
C ILE A 5 -8.34 0.23 -10.55
N MET A 6 -7.76 1.30 -10.00
CA MET A 6 -8.30 2.02 -8.84
C MET A 6 -9.63 2.76 -9.12
N SER A 7 -9.96 3.00 -10.40
CA SER A 7 -11.23 3.61 -10.82
C SER A 7 -12.30 2.57 -11.19
N GLY A 8 -12.02 1.27 -11.02
CA GLY A 8 -12.97 0.19 -11.32
C GLY A 8 -13.20 -0.03 -12.83
N GLU A 9 -12.32 0.46 -13.69
CA GLU A 9 -12.46 0.40 -15.16
C GLU A 9 -11.86 -0.89 -15.77
N VAL A 10 -11.24 -1.75 -14.96
CA VAL A 10 -10.59 -2.98 -15.41
C VAL A 10 -11.35 -4.19 -14.86
N ALA A 11 -11.79 -5.07 -15.76
CA ALA A 11 -12.42 -6.33 -15.38
C ALA A 11 -11.46 -7.25 -14.60
N GLU A 12 -12.01 -8.16 -13.80
CA GLU A 12 -11.25 -9.00 -12.88
C GLU A 12 -10.18 -9.86 -13.56
N VAL A 13 -10.53 -10.54 -14.66
CA VAL A 13 -9.62 -11.44 -15.38
C VAL A 13 -8.37 -10.73 -15.90
N PRO A 14 -8.46 -9.63 -16.67
CA PRO A 14 -7.26 -8.90 -17.11
C PRO A 14 -6.50 -8.23 -15.96
N MET A 15 -7.19 -7.81 -14.88
CA MET A 15 -6.52 -7.28 -13.68
C MET A 15 -5.67 -8.35 -13.00
N ALA A 16 -6.21 -9.55 -12.80
CA ALA A 16 -5.47 -10.69 -12.25
C ALA A 16 -4.26 -11.04 -13.11
N GLY A 17 -4.42 -11.09 -14.45
CA GLY A 17 -3.32 -11.33 -15.37
C GLY A 17 -2.20 -10.29 -15.26
N PHE A 18 -2.56 -9.01 -15.15
CA PHE A 18 -1.60 -7.92 -14.94
C PHE A 18 -0.82 -8.08 -13.62
N LEU A 19 -1.51 -8.33 -12.51
CA LEU A 19 -0.87 -8.47 -11.19
C LEU A 19 0.04 -9.69 -11.12
N CYS A 20 -0.38 -10.83 -11.68
CA CYS A 20 0.45 -12.04 -11.78
C CYS A 20 1.71 -11.79 -12.61
N ALA A 21 1.57 -11.14 -13.77
CA ALA A 21 2.71 -10.82 -14.63
C ALA A 21 3.68 -9.84 -13.96
N LEU A 22 3.16 -8.82 -13.25
CA LEU A 22 3.96 -7.87 -12.49
C LEU A 22 4.75 -8.56 -11.36
N ALA A 23 4.09 -9.46 -10.62
CA ALA A 23 4.74 -10.23 -9.56
C ALA A 23 5.85 -11.15 -10.12
N ALA A 24 5.59 -11.85 -11.22
CA ALA A 24 6.58 -12.70 -11.86
C ALA A 24 7.78 -11.91 -12.44
N LYS A 25 7.53 -10.71 -12.97
CA LYS A 25 8.58 -9.80 -13.46
C LYS A 25 9.45 -9.24 -12.34
N GLY A 26 8.86 -9.01 -11.17
CA GLY A 26 9.39 -8.14 -10.14
C GLY A 26 9.15 -6.67 -10.51
N PRO A 27 8.42 -5.90 -9.68
CA PRO A 27 8.22 -4.48 -9.94
C PRO A 27 9.54 -3.71 -9.72
N THR A 28 9.79 -2.73 -10.58
CA THR A 28 10.89 -1.78 -10.45
C THR A 28 10.53 -0.68 -9.45
N VAL A 29 11.54 0.06 -8.96
CA VAL A 29 11.31 1.20 -8.05
C VAL A 29 10.39 2.24 -8.69
N ASP A 30 10.58 2.55 -9.97
CA ASP A 30 9.77 3.54 -10.70
C ASP A 30 8.30 3.09 -10.81
N GLU A 31 8.06 1.79 -11.07
CA GLU A 31 6.71 1.24 -11.11
C GLU A 31 6.03 1.29 -9.73
N VAL A 32 6.72 0.86 -8.66
CA VAL A 32 6.16 0.90 -7.30
C VAL A 32 5.85 2.35 -6.89
N THR A 33 6.77 3.28 -7.18
CA THR A 33 6.58 4.71 -6.88
C THR A 33 5.35 5.25 -7.60
N ALA A 34 5.25 5.05 -8.91
CA ALA A 34 4.12 5.52 -9.70
C ALA A 34 2.79 4.88 -9.27
N PHE A 35 2.80 3.60 -8.86
CA PHE A 35 1.61 2.95 -8.33
C PHE A 35 1.19 3.56 -7.00
N ALA A 36 2.12 3.79 -6.09
CA ALA A 36 1.85 4.38 -4.78
C ALA A 36 1.31 5.81 -4.90
N GLU A 37 1.85 6.62 -5.82
CA GLU A 37 1.35 7.98 -6.10
C GLU A 37 -0.10 7.94 -6.55
N VAL A 38 -0.44 7.13 -7.56
CA VAL A 38 -1.81 7.00 -8.06
C VAL A 38 -2.77 6.46 -6.99
N MET A 39 -2.34 5.48 -6.20
CA MET A 39 -3.15 4.97 -5.09
C MET A 39 -3.42 6.06 -4.06
N ARG A 40 -2.43 6.90 -3.75
CA ARG A 40 -2.56 8.01 -2.80
C ARG A 40 -3.45 9.13 -3.32
N GLU A 41 -3.38 9.45 -4.62
CA GLU A 41 -4.28 10.42 -5.26
C GLU A 41 -5.75 10.00 -5.20
N LYS A 42 -6.02 8.69 -5.20
CA LYS A 42 -7.37 8.12 -5.11
C LYS A 42 -7.87 7.91 -3.68
N ALA A 43 -6.98 7.98 -2.69
CA ALA A 43 -7.33 7.79 -1.29
C ALA A 43 -8.04 9.02 -0.72
N GLY A 44 -8.90 8.81 0.27
CA GLY A 44 -9.46 9.91 1.07
C GLY A 44 -8.37 10.56 1.92
N SER A 45 -8.41 11.89 2.04
CA SER A 45 -7.47 12.65 2.88
C SER A 45 -8.11 13.01 4.22
N VAL A 46 -7.37 12.79 5.30
CA VAL A 46 -7.73 13.25 6.66
C VAL A 46 -6.85 14.45 7.00
N PRO A 47 -7.43 15.65 7.21
CA PRO A 47 -6.65 16.82 7.61
C PRO A 47 -5.93 16.57 8.93
N HIS A 48 -4.67 16.98 9.01
CA HIS A 48 -3.87 16.92 10.23
C HIS A 48 -2.95 18.15 10.30
N GLU A 49 -2.51 18.49 11.51
CA GLU A 49 -1.52 19.54 11.74
C GLU A 49 -0.27 18.94 12.39
N GLY A 50 0.88 19.58 12.18
CA GLY A 50 2.15 19.15 12.76
C GLY A 50 2.77 17.94 12.06
N THR A 51 3.84 17.43 12.68
CA THR A 51 4.58 16.27 12.17
C THR A 51 3.87 15.00 12.60
N VAL A 52 3.61 14.11 11.64
CA VAL A 52 3.05 12.77 11.87
C VAL A 52 4.09 11.72 11.52
N VAL A 53 4.03 10.58 12.19
CA VAL A 53 4.88 9.41 11.91
C VAL A 53 3.98 8.21 11.64
N GLU A 54 4.41 7.36 10.70
CA GLU A 54 3.76 6.10 10.38
C GLU A 54 4.72 4.96 10.74
N ILE A 55 4.19 3.87 11.31
CA ILE A 55 4.95 2.68 11.68
C ILE A 55 4.25 1.44 11.12
N VAL A 56 4.54 1.12 9.86
CA VAL A 56 3.79 0.08 9.14
C VAL A 56 4.72 -0.88 8.42
N GLY A 57 4.33 -2.15 8.39
CA GLY A 57 4.99 -3.19 7.62
C GLY A 57 4.04 -3.77 6.58
N THR A 58 4.60 -4.35 5.52
CA THR A 58 3.81 -5.13 4.54
C THR A 58 3.19 -6.38 5.18
N GLY A 59 3.79 -6.88 6.27
CA GLY A 59 3.45 -8.17 6.86
C GLY A 59 3.89 -9.33 5.97
N GLY A 60 3.43 -10.54 6.32
CA GLY A 60 3.69 -11.76 5.55
C GLY A 60 5.02 -12.45 5.86
N ASP A 61 5.66 -12.13 6.99
CA ASP A 61 6.90 -12.78 7.47
C ASP A 61 6.66 -14.06 8.27
N GLU A 62 5.39 -14.43 8.51
CA GLU A 62 4.95 -15.60 9.28
C GLU A 62 5.54 -15.66 10.70
N ALA A 63 5.97 -14.53 11.25
CA ALA A 63 6.69 -14.48 12.53
C ALA A 63 5.79 -14.77 13.77
N ASN A 64 4.47 -14.92 13.56
CA ASN A 64 3.46 -15.12 14.61
C ASN A 64 3.61 -14.14 15.78
N THR A 65 3.97 -12.91 15.47
CA THR A 65 4.09 -11.83 16.46
C THR A 65 2.70 -11.36 16.87
N PHE A 66 2.59 -10.84 18.09
CA PHE A 66 1.42 -10.05 18.48
C PHE A 66 1.37 -8.71 17.70
N ASN A 67 0.38 -7.87 17.98
CA ASN A 67 0.16 -6.56 17.34
C ASN A 67 1.24 -5.50 17.68
N ILE A 68 2.51 -5.79 17.35
CA ILE A 68 3.68 -4.98 17.70
C ILE A 68 3.54 -3.53 17.23
N SER A 69 3.17 -3.31 15.96
CA SER A 69 3.03 -1.94 15.42
C SER A 69 1.90 -1.17 16.12
N THR A 70 0.77 -1.81 16.40
CA THR A 70 -0.32 -1.18 17.15
C THR A 70 0.12 -0.77 18.55
N THR A 71 0.76 -1.67 19.30
CA THR A 71 1.28 -1.37 20.64
C THR A 71 2.35 -0.27 20.60
N SER A 72 3.23 -0.30 19.60
CA SER A 72 4.25 0.74 19.40
C SER A 72 3.62 2.10 19.12
N GLY A 73 2.49 2.16 18.42
CA GLY A 73 1.76 3.39 18.14
C GLY A 73 1.30 4.09 19.42
N PHE A 74 0.75 3.33 20.37
CA PHE A 74 0.40 3.87 21.68
C PHE A 74 1.62 4.39 22.44
N ILE A 75 2.74 3.67 22.40
CA ILE A 75 3.97 4.05 23.10
C ILE A 75 4.58 5.33 22.52
N ILE A 76 4.66 5.45 21.20
CA ILE A 76 5.23 6.64 20.53
C ILE A 76 4.36 7.88 20.77
N SER A 77 3.04 7.70 20.91
CA SER A 77 2.09 8.78 21.14
C SER A 77 2.00 9.29 22.58
N ALA A 78 2.54 8.54 23.56
CA ALA A 78 2.48 8.85 24.99
C ALA A 78 3.60 9.81 25.41
#